data_AF-A0A7V2WVW5-F1
#
_entry.id   AF-A0A7V2WVW5-F1
#
_cell.length_a   1.000
_cell.length_b   1.000
_cell.length_c   1.000
_cell.angle_alpha   90.00
_cell.angle_beta   90.00
_cell.angle_gamma   90.00
#
_symmetry.space_group_name_H-M   'P 1'
#
loop_
_entity.id
_entity.type
_entity.pdbx_description
1 polymer ?
#
loop_
_entity_poly.entity_id
_entity_poly.type
_entity_poly.pdbx_seq_one_letter_code
_entity_poly.pdbx_strand_id
1 'polypeptide(L)'
;MIRLFKVEGNSLYPHLNNGQRIVCLKLFKFSKIAIGDFVVFSKKPHGLMIKRVEKIKNGMFFVQGTDPMSIDSRDFGWIKRADIQYKKIALH
;
A
#
# COMPACT_ATOMS: atom_id res chain seq x y z
N MET A 1 8.93 1.09 14.58
CA MET A 1 9.97 1.74 13.76
C MET A 1 9.34 2.51 12.62
N ILE A 2 9.75 3.76 12.42
CA ILE A 2 9.33 4.63 11.30
C ILE A 2 10.31 4.46 10.14
N ARG A 3 9.84 4.58 8.89
CA ARG A 3 10.68 4.60 7.69
C ARG A 3 10.18 5.66 6.70
N LEU A 4 11.12 6.35 6.07
CA LEU A 4 10.85 7.28 4.98
C LEU A 4 10.95 6.53 3.64
N PHE A 5 9.97 6.73 2.76
CA PHE A 5 9.99 6.23 1.39
C PHE A 5 9.81 7.38 0.41
N LYS A 6 10.40 7.24 -0.78
CA LYS A 6 10.08 8.07 -1.95
C LYS A 6 9.09 7.28 -2.83
N VAL A 7 7.97 7.89 -3.17
CA VAL A 7 6.98 7.30 -4.08
C VAL A 7 7.53 7.35 -5.49
N GLU A 8 7.40 6.25 -6.22
CA GLU A 8 7.76 6.13 -7.63
C GLU A 8 6.53 5.74 -8.45
N GLY A 9 6.30 6.45 -9.55
CA GLY A 9 5.12 6.30 -10.40
C GLY A 9 3.89 7.09 -9.93
N ASN A 10 2.84 7.09 -10.76
CA ASN A 10 1.65 7.94 -10.59
C ASN A 10 0.38 7.17 -10.21
N SER A 11 0.50 5.89 -9.88
CA SER A 11 -0.66 4.99 -9.69
C SER A 11 -1.62 5.38 -8.55
N LEU A 12 -1.25 6.36 -7.72
CA LEU A 12 -2.04 6.86 -6.59
C LEU A 12 -2.31 8.38 -6.69
N TYR A 13 -2.08 9.00 -7.85
CA TYR A 13 -2.43 10.40 -8.07
C TYR A 13 -3.96 10.61 -7.98
N PRO A 14 -4.49 11.65 -7.31
CA PRO A 14 -3.77 12.78 -6.71
C PRO A 14 -3.37 12.58 -5.24
N HIS A 15 -3.65 11.42 -4.64
CA HIS A 15 -3.38 11.19 -3.22
C HIS A 15 -1.89 11.10 -2.88
N LEU A 16 -1.11 10.48 -3.78
CA LEU A 16 0.35 10.41 -3.67
C LEU A 16 0.99 10.69 -5.03
N ASN A 17 1.94 11.63 -5.04
CA ASN A 17 2.61 12.08 -6.26
C ASN A 17 3.94 11.36 -6.46
N ASN A 18 4.33 11.14 -7.71
CA ASN A 18 5.67 10.67 -8.03
C ASN A 18 6.73 11.61 -7.44
N GLY A 19 7.72 11.05 -6.77
CA GLY A 19 8.76 11.80 -6.06
C GLY A 19 8.39 12.27 -4.65
N GLN A 20 7.12 12.17 -4.24
CA GLN A 20 6.70 12.52 -2.88
C GLN A 20 7.38 11.63 -1.85
N ARG A 21 7.89 12.22 -0.77
CA ARG A 21 8.39 11.48 0.38
C ARG A 21 7.26 11.24 1.38
N ILE A 22 7.13 10.01 1.86
CA ILE A 22 6.09 9.61 2.82
C ILE A 22 6.72 8.93 4.03
N VAL A 23 6.12 9.19 5.18
CA VAL A 23 6.49 8.56 6.45
C VAL A 23 5.59 7.35 6.66
N CYS A 24 6.19 6.19 6.93
CA CYS A 24 5.46 4.95 7.15
C CYS A 24 5.88 4.28 8.45
N LEU A 25 4.92 3.66 9.14
CA LEU A 25 5.18 2.80 10.29
C LEU A 25 5.35 1.35 9.86
N LYS A 26 6.40 0.69 10.39
CA LYS A 26 6.56 -0.75 10.27
C LYS A 26 5.41 -1.45 11.00
N LEU A 27 4.75 -2.37 10.33
CA LEU A 27 3.64 -3.14 10.90
C LEU A 27 4.14 -4.47 11.46
N PHE A 28 3.62 -4.86 12.63
CA PHE A 28 3.84 -6.16 13.28
C PHE A 28 2.59 -7.05 13.16
N LYS A 29 2.67 -8.33 13.55
CA LYS A 29 1.62 -9.34 13.35
C LYS A 29 0.20 -8.86 13.70
N PHE A 30 0.06 -8.09 14.79
CA PHE A 30 -1.23 -7.59 15.29
C PHE A 30 -1.55 -6.13 14.94
N SER A 31 -0.73 -5.46 14.12
CA SER A 31 -1.00 -4.09 13.71
C SER A 31 -2.26 -4.01 12.84
N LYS A 32 -3.17 -3.11 13.22
CA LYS A 32 -4.44 -2.88 12.53
C LYS A 32 -4.23 -2.20 11.17
N ILE A 33 -4.84 -2.77 10.14
CA ILE A 33 -4.96 -2.22 8.79
C ILE A 33 -6.45 -2.05 8.52
N ALA A 34 -6.86 -0.87 8.06
CA ALA A 34 -8.24 -0.53 7.76
C ALA A 34 -8.43 -0.21 6.27
N ILE A 35 -9.68 -0.24 5.82
CA ILE A 35 -10.06 0.30 4.50
C ILE A 35 -9.68 1.79 4.47
N GLY A 36 -9.07 2.21 3.37
CA GLY A 36 -8.54 3.56 3.17
C GLY A 36 -7.09 3.76 3.57
N ASP A 37 -6.48 2.83 4.29
CA ASP A 37 -5.05 2.89 4.61
C ASP A 37 -4.20 2.76 3.32
N PHE A 38 -3.13 3.55 3.21
CA PHE A 38 -2.09 3.32 2.22
C PHE A 38 -1.02 2.39 2.80
N VAL A 39 -0.80 1.26 2.15
CA VAL A 39 0.08 0.20 2.65
C VAL A 39 1.21 -0.09 1.68
N VAL A 40 2.39 -0.33 2.23
CA VAL A 40 3.58 -0.76 1.48
C VAL A 40 3.73 -2.27 1.65
N PHE A 41 3.77 -2.99 0.54
CA PHE A 41 3.82 -4.45 0.50
C PHE A 41 4.77 -4.94 -0.59
N SER A 42 5.21 -6.20 -0.48
CA SER A 42 6.02 -6.84 -1.52
C SER A 42 5.18 -7.75 -2.39
N LYS A 43 5.34 -7.67 -3.70
CA LYS A 43 4.66 -8.52 -4.68
C LYS A 43 5.61 -8.90 -5.79
N LYS A 44 5.84 -10.19 -6.01
CA LYS A 44 6.59 -10.66 -7.18
C LYS A 44 5.68 -10.61 -8.43
N PRO A 45 6.22 -10.25 -9.61
CA PRO A 45 7.60 -9.82 -9.89
C PRO A 45 7.87 -8.31 -9.64
N HIS A 46 6.85 -7.53 -9.26
CA HIS A 46 6.89 -6.06 -9.20
C HIS A 46 7.74 -5.44 -8.07
N GLY A 47 8.20 -6.23 -7.10
CA GLY A 47 9.02 -5.74 -5.99
C GLY A 47 8.18 -5.07 -4.90
N LEU A 48 8.64 -3.92 -4.40
CA LEU A 48 7.96 -3.17 -3.33
C LEU A 48 6.96 -2.19 -3.93
N MET A 49 5.72 -2.22 -3.45
CA MET A 49 4.61 -1.44 -3.99
C MET A 49 3.89 -0.69 -2.87
N ILE A 50 3.23 0.42 -3.22
CA ILE A 50 2.29 1.12 -2.35
C ILE A 50 0.92 1.25 -3.04
N LYS A 51 -0.15 0.93 -2.32
CA LYS A 51 -1.55 1.01 -2.79
C LYS A 51 -2.49 1.36 -1.64
N ARG A 52 -3.73 1.76 -1.96
CA ARG A 52 -4.79 2.00 -0.99
C ARG A 52 -5.58 0.71 -0.74
N VAL A 53 -5.91 0.42 0.52
CA VAL A 53 -6.77 -0.73 0.87
C VAL A 53 -8.22 -0.38 0.55
N GLU A 54 -8.83 -1.13 -0.37
CA GLU A 54 -10.23 -0.92 -0.76
C GLU A 54 -11.19 -1.90 -0.09
N LYS A 55 -10.76 -3.15 0.11
CA LYS A 55 -11.59 -4.19 0.75
C LYS A 55 -10.75 -5.06 1.66
N ILE A 56 -11.40 -5.58 2.70
CA ILE A 56 -10.82 -6.56 3.62
C ILE A 56 -11.80 -7.73 3.73
N LYS A 57 -11.31 -8.95 3.54
CA LYS A 57 -12.11 -10.17 3.67
C LYS A 57 -11.25 -11.30 4.22
N ASN A 58 -11.67 -11.94 5.32
CA ASN A 58 -10.98 -13.09 5.92
C ASN A 58 -9.47 -12.89 6.14
N GLY A 59 -9.07 -11.69 6.62
CA GLY A 59 -7.66 -11.35 6.85
C GLY A 59 -6.82 -11.11 5.58
N MET A 60 -7.47 -11.08 4.42
CA MET A 60 -6.89 -10.72 3.13
C MET A 60 -7.28 -9.31 2.73
N PHE A 61 -6.44 -8.67 1.92
CA PHE A 61 -6.58 -7.27 1.54
C PHE A 61 -6.68 -7.13 0.03
N PHE A 62 -7.69 -6.39 -0.43
CA PHE A 62 -7.79 -5.94 -1.82
C PHE A 62 -7.26 -4.52 -1.87
N VAL A 63 -6.17 -4.30 -2.62
CA VAL A 63 -5.50 -3.01 -2.71
C VAL A 63 -5.56 -2.47 -4.12
N GLN A 64 -5.76 -1.16 -4.29
CA GLN A 64 -5.88 -0.52 -5.60
C GLN A 64 -5.08 0.78 -5.68
N GLY A 65 -4.70 1.11 -6.92
CA GLY A 65 -4.35 2.47 -7.31
C GLY A 65 -5.60 3.28 -7.65
N THR A 66 -5.44 4.59 -7.79
CA THR A 66 -6.48 5.47 -8.36
C THR A 66 -6.48 5.45 -9.88
N ASP A 67 -5.33 5.15 -10.49
CA ASP A 67 -5.17 5.06 -11.93
C ASP A 67 -5.81 3.75 -12.46
N PRO A 68 -6.67 3.80 -13.50
CA PRO A 68 -7.23 2.59 -14.11
C PRO A 68 -6.20 1.57 -14.58
N MET A 69 -5.01 2.03 -15.02
CA MET A 69 -3.88 1.23 -15.50
C MET A 69 -2.92 0.80 -14.38
N SER A 70 -3.26 1.09 -13.12
CA SER A 70 -2.48 0.66 -11.96
C SER A 70 -2.44 -0.87 -11.86
N ILE A 71 -1.22 -1.44 -11.86
CA ILE A 71 -0.99 -2.83 -11.47
C ILE A 71 -1.33 -2.98 -9.98
N ASP A 72 -2.39 -3.71 -9.67
CA ASP A 72 -2.90 -3.90 -8.30
C ASP A 72 -3.74 -5.18 -8.12
N SER A 73 -4.59 -5.25 -7.09
CA SER A 73 -5.40 -6.44 -6.82
C SER A 73 -6.39 -6.79 -7.93
N ARG A 74 -6.67 -5.88 -8.87
CA ARG A 74 -7.42 -6.20 -10.09
C ARG A 74 -6.66 -7.16 -11.00
N ASP A 75 -5.33 -7.07 -11.02
CA ASP A 75 -4.46 -7.92 -11.83
C ASP A 75 -4.01 -9.18 -11.07
N PHE A 76 -3.66 -9.02 -9.78
CA PHE A 76 -3.00 -10.08 -9.02
C PHE A 76 -3.79 -10.64 -7.83
N GLY A 77 -5.04 -10.20 -7.67
CA GLY A 77 -5.95 -10.65 -6.62
C GLY A 77 -5.62 -10.11 -5.21
N TRP A 78 -6.18 -10.78 -4.21
CA TRP A 78 -6.03 -10.39 -2.81
C TRP A 78 -4.61 -10.69 -2.28
N ILE A 79 -4.10 -9.83 -1.39
CA ILE A 79 -2.80 -10.02 -0.72
C ILE A 79 -2.96 -10.44 0.73
N LYS A 80 -1.97 -11.18 1.24
CA LYS A 80 -1.96 -11.67 2.62
C LYS A 80 -1.42 -10.59 3.54
N ARG A 81 -1.79 -10.64 4.82
CA ARG A 81 -1.19 -9.79 5.86
C ARG A 81 0.34 -9.85 5.85
N ALA A 82 0.92 -11.02 5.63
CA ALA A 82 2.37 -11.24 5.63
C ALA A 82 3.10 -10.45 4.52
N ASP A 83 2.42 -10.10 3.43
CA ASP A 83 3.01 -9.34 2.32
C ASP A 83 3.16 -7.85 2.69
N ILE A 84 2.35 -7.37 3.65
CA ILE A 84 2.27 -5.96 4.04
C ILE A 84 3.30 -5.63 5.12
N GLN A 85 4.19 -4.71 4.80
CA GLN A 85 5.33 -4.37 5.64
C GLN A 85 5.17 -3.05 6.39
N TYR A 86 4.60 -2.04 5.74
CA TYR A 86 4.44 -0.71 6.33
C TYR A 86 3.08 -0.11 6.02
N LYS A 87 2.66 0.86 6.83
CA LYS A 87 1.50 1.72 6.59
C LYS A 87 1.93 3.17 6.57
N LYS A 88 1.50 3.94 5.56
CA LYS A 88 1.67 5.40 5.55
C LYS A 88 0.93 5.99 6.75
N ILE A 89 1.62 6.84 7.50
CA ILE A 89 0.98 7.70 8.49
C ILE A 89 0.85 9.11 7.91
N ALA A 90 -0.25 9.78 8.21
CA ALA A 90 -0.39 11.19 7.87
C ALA A 90 0.56 12.00 8.76
N LEU A 91 1.37 12.85 8.14
CA LEU A 91 1.68 14.13 8.74
C LEU A 91 0.74 15.09 8.01
N HIS A 92 -0.15 15.75 8.76
CA HIS A 92 -0.99 16.82 8.25
C HIS A 92 -0.12 17.95 7.72
#